data_AF-A0A2G5L7I8-F1
#
_entry.id   AF-A0A2G5L7I8-F1
#
_cell.length_a   1.000
_cell.length_b   1.000
_cell.length_c   1.000
_cell.angle_alpha   90.00
_cell.angle_beta   90.00
_cell.angle_gamma   90.00
#
_symmetry.space_group_name_H-M   'P 1'
#
loop_
_entity.id
_entity.type
_entity.pdbx_description
1 polymer ?
#
loop_
_entity_poly.entity_id
_entity_poly.type
_entity_poly.pdbx_seq_one_letter_code
_entity_poly.pdbx_strand_id
1 'polypeptide(L)'
;MKIKAVLTIIGLLGSLSVMAKMDTIAVSRNYKTILVLPAPYDFSINGKELNFLESFPTKSASATSERIVLLIYNDVAPDTSDFTNYTIYTRDGRAYDFILQLVDIPAKKRWTITTDMVDNLEELSHKKSATELDESDFASYPVIKEKETIAATETVTETFKVIPEKEIDGEPLPLTQELYVLDRMEYIRRRCYYNQFNKGKIIRYFSKYDDVFLWLENVYYENNEIYLQFRLENKEHIDYDVNFIRFSIATNYKNSSSNVKTEHKPLFRYKVPKKVEGNSENYFMVVFDKFTLDRRKSLVVDLDEEKGNRNLSLDIDQLVINNPSGFKL
;
A
#
# COMPACT_ATOMS: atom_id res chain seq x y z
N MET A 1 -25.90 68.15 -36.48
CA MET A 1 -25.37 66.79 -36.65
C MET A 1 -23.86 66.82 -36.38
N LYS A 2 -23.30 65.82 -35.68
CA LYS A 2 -21.93 65.69 -35.11
C LYS A 2 -21.77 66.35 -33.74
N ILE A 3 -22.16 65.72 -32.62
CA ILE A 3 -21.63 64.54 -31.89
C ILE A 3 -20.20 64.76 -31.34
N LYS A 4 -20.15 64.91 -30.01
CA LYS A 4 -18.97 64.87 -29.14
C LYS A 4 -18.33 63.47 -29.16
N ALA A 5 -17.01 63.39 -29.07
CA ALA A 5 -16.33 62.19 -28.58
C ALA A 5 -15.17 62.60 -27.67
N VAL A 6 -15.33 62.28 -26.39
CA VAL A 6 -14.30 62.35 -25.35
C VAL A 6 -13.44 61.10 -25.48
N LEU A 7 -12.13 61.29 -25.60
CA LEU A 7 -11.14 60.21 -25.70
C LEU A 7 -10.72 59.80 -24.29
N THR A 8 -11.29 58.70 -23.78
CA THR A 8 -10.85 58.07 -22.53
C THR A 8 -9.92 56.91 -22.89
N ILE A 9 -8.63 57.05 -22.60
CA ILE A 9 -7.63 55.98 -22.74
C ILE A 9 -7.77 55.07 -21.51
N ILE A 10 -8.41 53.91 -21.69
CA ILE A 10 -8.37 52.80 -20.74
C ILE A 10 -7.23 51.89 -21.20
N GLY A 11 -6.10 51.95 -20.48
CA GLY A 11 -5.01 51.00 -20.64
C GLY A 11 -5.45 49.65 -20.07
N LEU A 12 -5.80 48.72 -20.96
CA LEU A 12 -5.96 47.32 -20.61
C LEU A 12 -4.57 46.68 -20.64
N LEU A 13 -3.88 46.63 -19.49
CA LEU A 13 -2.79 45.68 -19.30
C LEU A 13 -3.44 44.29 -19.27
N GLY A 14 -3.49 43.64 -20.43
CA GLY A 14 -3.73 42.21 -20.50
C GLY A 14 -2.51 41.49 -19.95
N SER A 15 -2.56 41.10 -18.68
CA SER A 15 -1.75 39.99 -18.20
C SER A 15 -2.21 38.76 -18.97
N LEU A 16 -1.47 38.38 -20.02
CA LEU A 16 -1.51 37.01 -20.52
C LEU A 16 -0.96 36.15 -19.38
N SER A 17 -1.86 35.65 -18.54
CA SER A 17 -1.60 34.43 -17.80
C SER A 17 -1.38 33.35 -18.86
N VAL A 18 -0.11 33.00 -19.11
CA VAL A 18 0.23 31.76 -19.80
C VAL A 18 -0.20 30.65 -18.85
N MET A 19 -1.49 30.30 -18.91
CA MET A 19 -2.01 29.12 -18.24
C MET A 19 -1.37 27.97 -19.01
N ALA A 20 -0.37 27.32 -18.40
CA ALA A 20 0.23 26.11 -18.94
C ALA A 20 -0.92 25.15 -19.29
N LYS A 21 -1.07 24.88 -20.58
CA LYS A 21 -2.15 24.04 -21.07
C LYS A 21 -1.79 22.61 -20.68
N MET A 22 -2.30 22.14 -19.54
CA MET A 22 -2.15 20.73 -19.14
C MET A 22 -2.72 19.85 -20.24
N ASP A 23 -1.90 18.94 -20.77
CA ASP A 23 -2.31 18.07 -21.86
C ASP A 23 -3.30 17.02 -21.37
N THR A 24 -4.36 16.78 -22.15
CA THR A 24 -5.39 15.79 -21.82
C THR A 24 -5.16 14.50 -22.62
N ILE A 25 -4.97 13.40 -21.92
CA ILE A 25 -4.77 12.07 -22.47
C ILE A 25 -6.10 11.33 -22.44
N ALA A 26 -6.56 10.96 -23.63
CA ALA A 26 -7.75 10.13 -23.81
C ALA A 26 -7.47 8.68 -23.36
N VAL A 27 -8.31 8.15 -22.48
CA VAL A 27 -8.27 6.77 -21.97
C VAL A 27 -9.62 6.11 -22.25
N SER A 28 -9.61 4.83 -22.60
CA SER A 28 -10.82 4.10 -22.99
C SER A 28 -10.90 2.75 -22.29
N ARG A 29 -12.12 2.24 -22.17
CA ARG A 29 -12.43 0.90 -21.67
C ARG A 29 -11.88 -0.20 -22.57
N ASN A 30 -11.99 0.02 -23.88
CA ASN A 30 -11.75 -1.02 -24.89
C ASN A 30 -10.40 -0.86 -25.61
N TYR A 31 -9.66 0.22 -25.33
CA TYR A 31 -8.39 0.50 -25.99
C TYR A 31 -7.34 0.92 -24.97
N LYS A 32 -6.15 0.34 -25.07
CA LYS A 32 -4.98 0.79 -24.31
C LYS A 32 -4.39 2.04 -24.96
N THR A 33 -4.21 3.09 -24.17
CA THR A 33 -3.46 4.28 -24.54
C THR A 33 -2.02 4.11 -24.08
N ILE A 34 -1.07 4.22 -25.00
CA ILE A 34 0.36 3.98 -24.76
C ILE A 34 1.06 5.31 -24.56
N LEU A 35 1.76 5.49 -23.45
CA LEU A 35 2.69 6.59 -23.22
C LEU A 35 4.12 6.08 -23.40
N VAL A 36 4.92 6.82 -24.17
CA VAL A 36 6.34 6.58 -24.38
C VAL A 36 7.09 7.74 -23.75
N LEU A 37 7.76 7.47 -22.63
CA LEU A 37 8.48 8.44 -21.83
C LEU A 37 9.89 8.69 -22.38
N PRO A 38 10.47 9.89 -22.15
CA PRO A 38 11.82 10.20 -22.59
C PRO A 38 12.88 9.47 -21.73
N ALA A 39 12.55 9.14 -20.48
CA ALA A 39 13.37 8.42 -19.52
C ALA A 39 12.57 7.26 -18.88
N PRO A 40 13.23 6.29 -18.20
CA PRO A 40 12.53 5.21 -17.52
C PRO A 40 11.50 5.73 -16.51
N TYR A 41 10.33 5.11 -16.49
CA TYR A 41 9.30 5.34 -15.49
C TYR A 41 9.83 5.05 -14.09
N ASP A 42 9.38 5.83 -13.10
CA ASP A 42 9.65 5.59 -11.68
C ASP A 42 8.35 5.35 -10.91
N PHE A 43 7.52 6.39 -10.75
CA PHE A 43 6.20 6.31 -10.13
C PHE A 43 5.26 7.38 -10.71
N SER A 44 3.98 7.30 -10.40
CA SER A 44 2.96 8.26 -10.81
C SER A 44 1.98 8.56 -9.66
N ILE A 45 1.21 9.63 -9.83
CA ILE A 45 0.13 10.03 -8.92
C ILE A 45 -1.13 10.18 -9.76
N ASN A 46 -2.20 9.50 -9.37
CA ASN A 46 -3.48 9.53 -10.08
C ASN A 46 -4.63 9.73 -9.09
N GLY A 47 -5.48 10.73 -9.32
CA GLY A 47 -6.63 11.01 -8.44
C GLY A 47 -7.73 9.94 -8.43
N LYS A 48 -7.79 9.07 -9.45
CA LYS A 48 -8.79 8.01 -9.61
C LYS A 48 -8.17 6.70 -10.10
N GLU A 49 -7.26 6.16 -9.29
CA GLU A 49 -6.48 4.94 -9.58
C GLU A 49 -7.31 3.68 -9.84
N LEU A 50 -8.59 3.64 -9.46
CA LEU A 50 -9.49 2.51 -9.71
C LEU A 50 -10.21 2.61 -11.07
N ASN A 51 -10.38 3.83 -11.58
CA ASN A 51 -11.06 4.08 -12.84
C ASN A 51 -10.05 4.18 -13.99
N PHE A 52 -8.91 4.84 -13.76
CA PHE A 52 -7.83 4.99 -14.73
C PHE A 52 -6.65 4.10 -14.32
N LEU A 53 -6.52 2.96 -14.97
CA LEU A 53 -5.57 1.92 -14.61
C LEU A 53 -4.27 2.05 -15.40
N GLU A 54 -3.15 1.76 -14.73
CA GLU A 54 -1.83 1.64 -15.33
C GLU A 54 -1.43 0.18 -15.51
N SER A 55 -0.71 -0.10 -16.60
CA SER A 55 -0.03 -1.37 -16.80
C SER A 55 1.27 -1.17 -17.58
N PHE A 56 2.14 -2.17 -17.52
CA PHE A 56 3.46 -2.13 -18.15
C PHE A 56 3.65 -3.39 -19.04
N PRO A 57 4.46 -3.32 -20.11
CA PRO A 57 4.75 -4.48 -20.94
C PRO A 57 5.35 -5.64 -20.11
N THR A 58 4.86 -6.87 -20.30
CA THR A 58 5.35 -8.07 -19.59
C THR A 58 6.75 -8.50 -20.07
N LYS A 59 7.57 -8.99 -19.12
CA LYS A 59 9.03 -9.20 -19.26
C LYS A 59 9.44 -10.04 -20.48
N SER A 60 10.01 -9.35 -21.47
CA SER A 60 11.00 -9.86 -22.45
C SER A 60 11.72 -8.73 -23.24
N ALA A 61 11.25 -7.49 -23.22
CA ALA A 61 11.70 -6.48 -24.18
C ALA A 61 12.68 -5.46 -23.58
N SER A 62 13.84 -5.26 -24.23
CA SER A 62 14.65 -4.03 -24.39
C SER A 62 14.64 -2.94 -23.28
N ALA A 63 15.75 -2.20 -23.10
CA ALA A 63 15.82 -0.96 -22.30
C ALA A 63 14.72 0.08 -22.66
N THR A 64 14.06 -0.07 -23.81
CA THR A 64 12.91 0.72 -24.24
C THR A 64 11.63 0.42 -23.46
N SER A 65 11.43 -0.79 -22.91
CA SER A 65 10.19 -1.17 -22.23
C SER A 65 9.97 -0.44 -20.91
N GLU A 66 11.05 -0.09 -20.22
CA GLU A 66 11.02 0.71 -18.98
C GLU A 66 10.50 2.14 -19.19
N ARG A 67 10.36 2.58 -20.45
CA ARG A 67 9.85 3.89 -20.83
C ARG A 67 8.38 3.85 -21.28
N ILE A 68 7.71 2.70 -21.17
CA ILE A 68 6.35 2.53 -21.69
C ILE A 68 5.36 2.39 -20.54
N VAL A 69 4.35 3.25 -20.51
CA VAL A 69 3.18 3.15 -19.62
C VAL A 69 1.95 2.89 -20.48
N LEU A 70 1.08 1.97 -20.06
CA LEU A 70 -0.17 1.65 -20.74
C LEU A 70 -1.33 2.07 -19.84
N LEU A 71 -2.19 2.94 -20.33
CA LEU A 71 -3.40 3.40 -19.65
C LEU A 71 -4.64 2.71 -20.22
N ILE A 72 -5.54 2.28 -19.36
CA ILE A 72 -6.85 1.74 -19.71
C ILE A 72 -7.88 2.19 -18.69
N TYR A 73 -9.12 2.42 -19.12
CA TYR A 73 -10.20 2.74 -18.20
C TYR A 73 -10.86 1.44 -17.73
N ASN A 74 -11.18 1.35 -16.45
CA ASN A 74 -11.84 0.20 -15.87
C ASN A 74 -13.19 -0.05 -16.58
N ASP A 75 -13.35 -1.22 -17.21
CA ASP A 75 -14.52 -1.56 -18.01
C ASP A 75 -15.78 -1.78 -17.16
N VAL A 76 -15.63 -2.10 -15.87
CA VAL A 76 -16.74 -2.27 -14.93
C VAL A 76 -17.13 -1.00 -14.18
N ALA A 77 -16.36 0.10 -14.29
CA ALA A 77 -16.73 1.36 -13.65
C ALA A 77 -18.06 1.89 -14.24
N PRO A 78 -19.02 2.38 -13.43
CA PRO A 78 -20.35 2.77 -13.91
C PRO A 78 -20.35 4.09 -14.71
N ASP A 79 -19.28 4.89 -14.62
CA ASP A 79 -19.25 6.26 -15.13
C ASP A 79 -19.20 6.34 -16.66
N THR A 80 -20.15 7.04 -17.28
CA THR A 80 -20.13 7.28 -18.73
C THR A 80 -19.20 8.44 -19.14
N SER A 81 -18.77 9.26 -18.18
CA SER A 81 -17.78 10.32 -18.36
C SER A 81 -16.95 10.46 -17.10
N ASP A 82 -15.62 10.54 -17.24
CA ASP A 82 -14.74 10.68 -16.09
C ASP A 82 -13.45 11.44 -16.46
N PHE A 83 -12.84 12.09 -15.47
CA PHE A 83 -11.54 12.74 -15.57
C PHE A 83 -10.79 12.69 -14.24
N THR A 84 -9.46 12.72 -14.32
CA THR A 84 -8.57 12.77 -13.15
C THR A 84 -7.25 13.45 -13.51
N ASN A 85 -6.58 14.03 -12.51
CA ASN A 85 -5.20 14.47 -12.65
C ASN A 85 -4.26 13.25 -12.72
N TYR A 86 -3.16 13.42 -13.44
CA TYR A 86 -2.17 12.38 -13.62
C TYR A 86 -0.76 12.95 -13.76
N THR A 87 0.07 12.68 -12.75
CA THR A 87 1.46 13.12 -12.71
C THR A 87 2.38 11.93 -12.82
N ILE A 88 3.38 12.01 -13.71
CA ILE A 88 4.37 10.95 -13.91
C ILE A 88 5.75 11.45 -13.50
N TYR A 89 6.43 10.70 -12.63
CA TYR A 89 7.84 10.89 -12.31
C TYR A 89 8.69 9.87 -13.06
N THR A 90 9.77 10.36 -13.65
CA THR A 90 10.78 9.56 -14.35
C THR A 90 12.06 9.46 -13.54
N ARG A 91 12.86 8.41 -13.74
CA ARG A 91 14.07 8.13 -12.94
C ARG A 91 15.16 9.20 -13.03
N ASP A 92 15.10 10.09 -14.01
CA ASP A 92 15.97 11.27 -14.11
C ASP A 92 15.45 12.48 -13.32
N GLY A 93 14.37 12.32 -12.55
CA GLY A 93 13.82 13.31 -11.62
C GLY A 93 12.84 14.31 -12.24
N ARG A 94 12.42 14.10 -13.50
CA ARG A 94 11.47 14.98 -14.19
C ARG A 94 10.02 14.56 -13.94
N ALA A 95 9.16 15.55 -13.76
CA ALA A 95 7.72 15.40 -13.58
C ALA A 95 6.95 15.88 -14.82
N TYR A 96 5.91 15.13 -15.19
CA TYR A 96 5.03 15.42 -16.32
C TYR A 96 3.58 15.36 -15.87
N ASP A 97 2.84 16.44 -16.10
CA ASP A 97 1.46 16.59 -15.62
C ASP A 97 0.44 16.54 -16.75
N PHE A 98 -0.61 15.74 -16.53
CA PHE A 98 -1.67 15.47 -17.50
C PHE A 98 -3.04 15.43 -16.83
N ILE A 99 -4.08 15.53 -17.65
CA ILE A 99 -5.43 15.11 -17.30
C ILE A 99 -5.74 13.81 -18.05
N LEU A 100 -6.23 12.78 -17.36
CA LEU A 100 -6.82 11.62 -18.03
C LEU A 100 -8.31 11.87 -18.22
N GLN A 101 -8.83 11.50 -19.38
CA GLN A 101 -10.25 11.65 -19.70
C GLN A 101 -10.79 10.36 -20.31
N LEU A 102 -11.91 9.87 -19.77
CA LEU A 102 -12.63 8.74 -20.35
C LEU A 102 -13.25 9.14 -21.70
N VAL A 103 -12.95 8.36 -22.74
CA VAL A 103 -13.59 8.42 -24.05
C VAL A 103 -13.92 7.02 -24.57
N ASP A 104 -14.94 6.90 -25.41
CA ASP A 104 -15.29 5.61 -26.02
C ASP A 104 -14.19 5.11 -26.97
N ILE A 105 -13.81 5.95 -27.94
CA ILE A 105 -12.78 5.65 -28.95
C ILE A 105 -11.73 6.76 -28.94
N PRO A 106 -10.49 6.48 -28.48
CA PRO A 106 -9.45 7.49 -28.43
C PRO A 106 -8.93 7.81 -29.84
N ALA A 107 -8.94 9.09 -30.21
CA ALA A 107 -8.39 9.57 -31.48
C ALA A 107 -6.88 9.31 -31.60
N LYS A 108 -6.16 9.35 -30.46
CA LYS A 108 -4.72 9.10 -30.35
C LYS A 108 -4.47 8.01 -29.31
N LYS A 109 -3.97 6.85 -29.76
CA LYS A 109 -3.68 5.68 -28.92
C LYS A 109 -2.22 5.62 -28.45
N ARG A 110 -1.35 6.45 -29.00
CA ARG A 110 0.07 6.52 -28.63
C ARG A 110 0.49 7.96 -28.43
N TRP A 111 1.07 8.25 -27.27
CA TRP A 111 1.65 9.53 -26.91
C TRP A 111 3.15 9.35 -26.73
N THR A 112 3.92 10.15 -27.46
CA THR A 112 5.35 10.32 -27.21
C THR A 112 5.50 11.54 -26.32
N ILE A 113 5.92 11.33 -25.09
CA ILE A 113 6.18 12.38 -24.11
C ILE A 113 7.61 12.86 -24.32
N THR A 114 7.78 14.17 -24.38
CA THR A 114 9.06 14.81 -24.69
C THR A 114 9.45 15.75 -23.56
N THR A 115 10.74 16.08 -23.46
CA THR A 115 11.31 16.84 -22.33
C THR A 115 10.84 18.30 -22.25
N ASP A 116 10.20 18.82 -23.30
CA ASP A 116 9.52 20.13 -23.31
C ASP A 116 8.19 20.11 -22.56
N MET A 117 7.64 18.93 -22.26
CA MET A 117 6.40 18.74 -21.49
C MET A 117 6.65 18.64 -19.97
N VAL A 118 7.87 18.95 -19.52
CA VAL A 118 8.26 18.88 -18.09
C VAL A 118 7.65 20.06 -17.35
N ASP A 119 6.90 19.77 -16.29
CA ASP A 119 6.22 20.82 -15.51
C ASP A 119 7.11 21.34 -14.35
N ASN A 120 8.10 20.58 -13.90
CA ASN A 120 9.00 20.94 -12.78
C ASN A 120 10.34 21.58 -13.20
N LEU A 121 10.38 22.29 -14.33
CA LEU A 121 11.64 22.77 -14.91
C LEU A 121 12.34 23.86 -14.06
N GLU A 122 11.57 24.69 -13.34
CA GLU A 122 12.14 25.75 -12.48
C GLU A 122 12.81 25.17 -11.21
N GLU A 123 12.20 24.18 -10.56
CA GLU A 123 12.73 23.55 -9.33
C GLU A 123 14.03 22.76 -9.56
N LEU A 124 14.19 22.16 -10.73
CA LEU A 124 15.42 21.45 -11.12
C LEU A 124 16.58 22.42 -11.43
N SER A 125 16.28 23.66 -11.82
CA SER A 125 17.30 24.70 -12.06
C SER A 125 17.88 25.28 -10.77
N HIS A 126 17.06 25.35 -9.70
CA HIS A 126 17.45 25.90 -8.41
C HIS A 126 18.24 24.92 -7.52
N LYS A 127 18.27 23.62 -7.85
CA LYS A 127 19.01 22.59 -7.08
C LYS A 127 20.53 22.54 -7.31
N LYS A 128 21.10 23.42 -8.14
CA LYS A 128 22.57 23.47 -8.36
C LYS A 128 23.33 24.42 -7.43
N SER A 129 22.67 25.14 -6.52
CA SER A 129 23.35 26.03 -5.57
C SER A 129 22.95 25.74 -4.13
N ALA A 130 23.66 24.76 -3.56
CA ALA A 130 24.11 24.60 -2.18
C ALA A 130 23.28 25.09 -0.94
N THR A 131 23.29 24.18 0.05
CA THR A 131 23.54 24.35 1.51
C THR A 131 22.37 24.42 2.52
N GLU A 132 22.41 23.42 3.41
CA GLU A 132 22.02 23.22 4.82
C GLU A 132 21.06 24.15 5.62
N LEU A 133 20.36 23.48 6.56
CA LEU A 133 19.58 23.91 7.76
C LEU A 133 18.13 24.38 7.48
N ASP A 134 17.10 24.11 8.30
CA ASP A 134 17.07 23.88 9.76
C ASP A 134 15.77 23.17 10.21
N GLU A 135 15.84 22.45 11.34
CA GLU A 135 14.72 21.77 12.03
C GLU A 135 13.97 22.74 12.96
N SER A 136 13.06 23.55 12.43
CA SER A 136 11.98 24.15 13.22
C SER A 136 10.98 24.83 12.29
N ASP A 137 9.75 24.32 12.21
CA ASP A 137 8.50 25.07 11.94
C ASP A 137 7.36 24.17 11.42
N PHE A 138 7.06 23.08 12.14
CA PHE A 138 5.77 22.38 11.96
C PHE A 138 4.94 22.48 13.24
N ALA A 139 4.34 23.64 13.46
CA ALA A 139 3.30 23.78 14.46
C ALA A 139 2.29 24.87 14.08
N SER A 140 1.33 24.53 13.21
CA SER A 140 -0.09 24.87 13.39
C SER A 140 -0.92 24.45 12.17
N TYR A 141 -1.78 23.45 12.33
CA TYR A 141 -2.97 23.30 11.48
C TYR A 141 -4.22 23.54 12.35
N PRO A 142 -5.23 24.26 11.83
CA PRO A 142 -6.42 24.63 12.58
C PRO A 142 -7.36 23.43 12.80
N VAL A 143 -7.91 23.37 14.01
CA VAL A 143 -8.94 22.43 14.48
C VAL A 143 -10.24 22.62 13.70
N ILE A 144 -10.74 21.57 13.05
CA ILE A 144 -12.11 21.52 12.50
C ILE A 144 -13.00 20.80 13.51
N LYS A 145 -14.06 21.49 13.94
CA LYS A 145 -15.04 21.04 14.95
C LYS A 145 -16.02 20.05 14.34
N GLU A 146 -16.13 18.86 14.92
CA GLU A 146 -17.25 17.94 14.71
C GLU A 146 -18.55 18.55 15.24
N LYS A 147 -19.63 18.42 14.47
CA LYS A 147 -21.00 18.58 14.96
C LYS A 147 -21.69 17.22 14.90
N GLU A 148 -22.02 16.72 16.08
CA GLU A 148 -22.93 15.61 16.30
C GLU A 148 -24.32 15.94 15.74
N THR A 149 -24.96 14.98 15.08
CA THR A 149 -26.42 14.90 15.08
C THR A 149 -26.84 13.44 15.08
N ILE A 150 -27.57 13.09 16.12
CA ILE A 150 -28.16 11.78 16.42
C ILE A 150 -29.51 11.71 15.69
N ALA A 151 -29.81 10.63 14.97
CA ALA A 151 -31.18 10.11 14.84
C ALA A 151 -31.25 8.72 14.16
N ALA A 152 -31.90 7.82 14.89
CA ALA A 152 -32.81 6.75 14.47
C ALA A 152 -32.27 5.54 13.68
N THR A 153 -32.17 4.44 14.44
CA THR A 153 -32.25 3.05 14.04
C THR A 153 -33.49 2.75 13.19
N GLU A 154 -33.30 2.25 11.98
CA GLU A 154 -34.27 1.37 11.32
C GLU A 154 -33.55 0.09 10.86
N THR A 155 -33.95 -1.01 11.49
CA THR A 155 -33.61 -2.38 11.13
C THR A 155 -34.26 -2.73 9.79
N VAL A 156 -33.46 -2.96 8.76
CA VAL A 156 -33.88 -3.72 7.58
C VAL A 156 -33.15 -5.06 7.60
N THR A 157 -33.92 -6.09 7.93
CA THR A 157 -33.51 -7.49 7.87
C THR A 157 -33.51 -7.92 6.40
N GLU A 158 -32.38 -7.81 5.71
CA GLU A 158 -32.20 -8.51 4.44
C GLU A 158 -31.57 -9.88 4.68
N THR A 159 -32.40 -10.89 4.52
CA THR A 159 -32.04 -12.30 4.47
C THR A 159 -31.01 -12.54 3.36
N PHE A 160 -29.73 -12.68 3.72
CA PHE A 160 -28.72 -13.22 2.81
C PHE A 160 -29.02 -14.68 2.52
N LYS A 161 -29.52 -14.96 1.31
CA LYS A 161 -29.52 -16.31 0.75
C LYS A 161 -28.06 -16.71 0.52
N VAL A 162 -27.62 -17.74 1.23
CA VAL A 162 -26.37 -18.46 0.96
C VAL A 162 -26.46 -19.01 -0.47
N ILE A 163 -25.66 -18.44 -1.37
CA ILE A 163 -25.39 -19.02 -2.68
C ILE A 163 -24.28 -20.04 -2.47
N PRO A 164 -24.44 -21.30 -2.92
CA PRO A 164 -23.40 -22.31 -2.74
C PRO A 164 -22.13 -21.90 -3.47
N GLU A 165 -20.98 -22.13 -2.82
CA GLU A 165 -19.64 -21.94 -3.37
C GLU A 165 -19.56 -22.48 -4.78
N LYS A 166 -19.45 -21.57 -5.76
CA LYS A 166 -19.09 -21.90 -7.12
C LYS A 166 -17.58 -21.68 -7.20
N GLU A 167 -16.83 -22.75 -7.39
CA GLU A 167 -15.43 -22.66 -7.82
C GLU A 167 -15.39 -21.82 -9.10
N ILE A 168 -14.78 -20.65 -8.99
CA ILE A 168 -14.53 -19.77 -10.14
C ILE A 168 -13.12 -20.11 -10.60
N ASP A 169 -13.03 -20.92 -11.66
CA ASP A 169 -11.83 -21.16 -12.48
C ASP A 169 -11.47 -19.90 -13.29
N GLY A 170 -11.33 -18.77 -12.60
CA GLY A 170 -10.88 -17.49 -13.15
C GLY A 170 -9.47 -17.18 -12.66
N GLU A 171 -8.63 -16.62 -13.52
CA GLU A 171 -7.31 -16.14 -13.12
C GLU A 171 -7.40 -15.29 -11.84
N PRO A 172 -6.55 -15.52 -10.83
CA PRO A 172 -6.65 -14.81 -9.57
C PRO A 172 -6.53 -13.31 -9.81
N LEU A 173 -7.59 -12.55 -9.48
CA LEU A 173 -7.57 -11.08 -9.49
C LEU A 173 -6.22 -10.51 -8.99
N PRO A 174 -5.66 -9.48 -9.66
CA PRO A 174 -4.43 -8.87 -9.20
C PRO A 174 -4.58 -8.34 -7.77
N LEU A 175 -3.50 -8.33 -7.00
CA LEU A 175 -3.49 -7.80 -5.63
C LEU A 175 -3.60 -6.26 -5.68
N THR A 176 -4.83 -5.75 -5.79
CA THR A 176 -5.14 -4.32 -5.99
C THR A 176 -5.85 -3.72 -4.78
N GLN A 177 -5.83 -2.40 -4.67
CA GLN A 177 -6.61 -1.70 -3.65
C GLN A 177 -8.12 -1.91 -3.80
N GLU A 178 -8.60 -2.16 -5.03
CA GLU A 178 -9.99 -2.54 -5.28
C GLU A 178 -10.36 -3.85 -4.57
N LEU A 179 -9.50 -4.87 -4.66
CA LEU A 179 -9.70 -6.11 -3.94
C LEU A 179 -9.76 -5.86 -2.43
N TYR A 180 -8.93 -4.95 -1.91
CA TYR A 180 -8.98 -4.58 -0.48
C TYR A 180 -10.32 -3.95 -0.08
N VAL A 181 -10.89 -3.08 -0.91
CA VAL A 181 -12.18 -2.43 -0.63
C VAL A 181 -13.35 -3.41 -0.78
N LEU A 182 -13.34 -4.24 -1.83
CA LEU A 182 -14.40 -5.21 -2.12
C LEU A 182 -14.37 -6.41 -1.17
N ASP A 183 -13.17 -6.94 -0.92
CA ASP A 183 -12.92 -8.10 -0.08
C ASP A 183 -11.56 -7.97 0.62
N ARG A 184 -11.58 -7.17 1.71
CA ARG A 184 -10.43 -6.96 2.59
C ARG A 184 -9.76 -8.26 3.01
N MET A 185 -10.53 -9.30 3.30
CA MET A 185 -9.99 -10.57 3.80
C MET A 185 -9.28 -11.35 2.70
N GLU A 186 -9.83 -11.38 1.49
CA GLU A 186 -9.18 -12.02 0.35
C GLU A 186 -7.91 -11.26 -0.06
N TYR A 187 -7.91 -9.93 0.00
CA TYR A 187 -6.69 -9.14 -0.17
C TYR A 187 -5.63 -9.54 0.85
N ILE A 188 -5.97 -9.55 2.14
CA ILE A 188 -5.05 -9.92 3.22
C ILE A 188 -4.52 -11.34 3.00
N ARG A 189 -5.38 -12.29 2.63
CA ARG A 189 -5.00 -13.68 2.33
C ARG A 189 -3.98 -13.76 1.18
N ARG A 190 -4.22 -13.04 0.08
CA ARG A 190 -3.32 -13.01 -1.08
C ARG A 190 -2.01 -12.32 -0.75
N ARG A 191 -2.06 -11.21 -0.01
CA ARG A 191 -0.87 -10.52 0.47
C ARG A 191 0.00 -11.45 1.31
N CYS A 192 -0.60 -12.28 2.17
CA CYS A 192 0.13 -13.31 2.89
C CYS A 192 0.71 -14.39 1.96
N TYR A 193 -0.09 -14.90 1.02
CA TYR A 193 0.33 -15.94 0.08
C TYR A 193 1.58 -15.56 -0.73
N TYR A 194 1.62 -14.34 -1.28
CA TYR A 194 2.75 -13.90 -2.11
C TYR A 194 4.01 -13.57 -1.29
N ASN A 195 3.89 -13.30 0.01
CA ASN A 195 4.99 -12.77 0.83
C ASN A 195 5.47 -13.71 1.96
N GLN A 196 4.81 -14.87 2.17
CA GLN A 196 5.17 -15.82 3.24
C GLN A 196 6.60 -16.38 3.16
N PHE A 197 7.24 -16.34 1.97
CA PHE A 197 8.61 -16.82 1.74
C PHE A 197 9.59 -15.68 1.44
N ASN A 198 9.19 -14.43 1.69
CA ASN A 198 10.11 -13.31 1.55
C ASN A 198 11.33 -13.52 2.45
N LYS A 199 12.51 -13.19 1.92
CA LYS A 199 13.77 -13.29 2.66
C LYS A 199 13.70 -12.44 3.93
N GLY A 200 14.07 -13.03 5.08
CA GLY A 200 14.16 -12.34 6.36
C GLY A 200 15.06 -11.11 6.29
N LYS A 201 14.52 -9.94 6.64
CA LYS A 201 15.31 -8.71 6.82
C LYS A 201 15.72 -8.51 8.27
N ILE A 202 14.96 -9.08 9.21
CA ILE A 202 15.24 -8.99 10.63
C ILE A 202 16.28 -10.06 10.96
N ILE A 203 17.46 -9.61 11.38
CA ILE A 203 18.59 -10.50 11.62
C ILE A 203 18.49 -11.07 13.04
N ARG A 204 18.48 -12.40 13.16
CA ARG A 204 18.60 -13.15 14.43
C ARG A 204 17.53 -12.80 15.48
N TYR A 205 16.30 -12.57 15.06
CA TYR A 205 15.17 -12.36 15.97
C TYR A 205 14.38 -13.65 16.14
N PHE A 206 14.68 -14.41 17.20
CA PHE A 206 14.02 -15.70 17.44
C PHE A 206 14.01 -16.05 18.91
N SER A 207 13.10 -16.97 19.26
CA SER A 207 13.11 -17.71 20.51
C SER A 207 13.37 -19.18 20.21
N LYS A 208 14.02 -19.88 21.13
CA LYS A 208 14.33 -21.30 20.97
C LYS A 208 14.19 -22.09 22.26
N TYR A 209 13.89 -23.37 22.10
CA TYR A 209 13.84 -24.39 23.13
C TYR A 209 14.40 -25.64 22.47
N ASP A 210 15.47 -26.18 23.03
CA ASP A 210 16.30 -27.19 22.37
C ASP A 210 16.64 -26.77 20.93
N ASP A 211 16.31 -27.62 19.95
CA ASP A 211 16.51 -27.40 18.52
C ASP A 211 15.21 -27.05 17.77
N VAL A 212 14.22 -26.51 18.49
CA VAL A 212 13.02 -25.87 17.93
C VAL A 212 13.15 -24.35 18.02
N PHE A 213 12.97 -23.67 16.88
CA PHE A 213 13.16 -22.23 16.74
C PHE A 213 11.91 -21.56 16.20
N LEU A 214 11.45 -20.51 16.87
CA LEU A 214 10.44 -19.58 16.36
C LEU A 214 11.12 -18.28 15.94
N TRP A 215 11.25 -18.06 14.64
CA TRP A 215 11.85 -16.89 14.03
C TRP A 215 10.80 -15.84 13.67
N LEU A 216 11.12 -14.57 13.91
CA LEU A 216 10.45 -13.43 13.28
C LEU A 216 11.31 -12.96 12.09
N GLU A 217 10.83 -13.21 10.88
CA GLU A 217 11.58 -12.93 9.66
C GLU A 217 11.39 -11.47 9.19
N ASN A 218 10.15 -11.00 9.22
CA ASN A 218 9.78 -9.67 8.76
C ASN A 218 8.53 -9.12 9.49
N VAL A 219 8.48 -7.79 9.58
CA VAL A 219 7.30 -7.02 9.95
C VAL A 219 6.97 -6.08 8.80
N TYR A 220 5.73 -6.12 8.32
CA TYR A 220 5.24 -5.24 7.27
C TYR A 220 4.07 -4.38 7.75
N TYR A 221 3.90 -3.23 7.09
CA TYR A 221 2.74 -2.36 7.28
C TYR A 221 2.19 -1.91 5.93
N GLU A 222 0.89 -2.09 5.76
CA GLU A 222 0.14 -1.67 4.58
C GLU A 222 -1.34 -1.56 4.99
N ASN A 223 -2.10 -0.64 4.39
CA ASN A 223 -3.55 -0.55 4.56
C ASN A 223 -4.08 -0.55 6.02
N ASN A 224 -3.29 0.00 6.95
CA ASN A 224 -3.62 0.01 8.37
C ASN A 224 -3.63 -1.39 9.03
N GLU A 225 -2.93 -2.36 8.44
CA GLU A 225 -2.61 -3.65 9.03
C GLU A 225 -1.11 -3.83 9.24
N ILE A 226 -0.76 -4.62 10.25
CA ILE A 226 0.60 -5.07 10.51
C ILE A 226 0.66 -6.57 10.19
N TYR A 227 1.61 -6.95 9.33
CA TYR A 227 1.83 -8.34 8.94
C TYR A 227 3.13 -8.83 9.57
N LEU A 228 3.05 -9.90 10.35
CA LEU A 228 4.20 -10.56 10.94
C LEU A 228 4.46 -11.87 10.19
N GLN A 229 5.66 -12.00 9.63
CA GLN A 229 6.11 -13.22 8.98
C GLN A 229 6.96 -14.03 9.96
N PHE A 230 6.51 -15.25 10.24
CA PHE A 230 7.19 -16.18 11.13
C PHE A 230 7.70 -17.40 10.38
N ARG A 231 8.73 -18.01 10.95
CA ARG A 231 9.22 -19.32 10.57
C ARG A 231 9.40 -20.18 11.80
N LEU A 232 8.70 -21.30 11.86
CA LEU A 232 8.85 -22.32 12.89
C LEU A 232 9.72 -23.44 12.32
N GLU A 233 10.94 -23.55 12.82
CA GLU A 233 11.95 -24.51 12.35
C GLU A 233 12.16 -25.56 13.44
N ASN A 234 11.97 -26.84 13.08
CA ASN A 234 12.19 -27.98 13.96
C ASN A 234 13.38 -28.79 13.43
N LYS A 235 14.52 -28.71 14.12
CA LYS A 235 15.71 -29.51 13.76
C LYS A 235 15.81 -30.82 14.54
N GLU A 236 14.86 -31.08 15.44
CA GLU A 236 14.77 -32.37 16.12
C GLU A 236 14.30 -33.48 15.17
N HIS A 237 14.53 -34.73 15.53
CA HIS A 237 14.00 -35.87 14.79
C HIS A 237 12.51 -36.15 15.06
N ILE A 238 11.97 -35.63 16.17
CA ILE A 238 10.58 -35.83 16.58
C ILE A 238 9.75 -34.61 16.15
N ASP A 239 8.59 -34.89 15.55
CA ASP A 239 7.60 -33.88 15.19
C ASP A 239 7.28 -32.96 16.36
N TYR A 240 7.01 -31.70 16.05
CA TYR A 240 6.52 -30.71 16.97
C TYR A 240 5.02 -30.50 16.76
N ASP A 241 4.21 -31.04 17.66
CA ASP A 241 2.76 -30.89 17.62
C ASP A 241 2.36 -29.58 18.31
N VAL A 242 1.82 -28.64 17.55
CA VAL A 242 1.47 -27.30 18.03
C VAL A 242 0.11 -27.35 18.72
N ASN A 243 0.09 -27.10 20.04
CA ASN A 243 -1.15 -26.95 20.78
C ASN A 243 -1.78 -25.58 20.48
N PHE A 244 -1.04 -24.50 20.76
CA PHE A 244 -1.50 -23.15 20.45
C PHE A 244 -0.36 -22.19 20.13
N ILE A 245 -0.72 -21.16 19.36
CA ILE A 245 0.06 -19.93 19.20
C ILE A 245 -0.80 -18.76 19.69
N ARG A 246 -0.35 -18.09 20.75
CA ARG A 246 -1.05 -16.99 21.40
C ARG A 246 -0.23 -15.71 21.35
N PHE A 247 -0.91 -14.62 21.07
CA PHE A 247 -0.33 -13.28 20.98
C PHE A 247 -0.85 -12.44 22.13
N SER A 248 0.01 -11.67 22.75
CA SER A 248 -0.36 -10.81 23.87
C SER A 248 0.53 -9.58 23.93
N ILE A 249 -0.01 -8.45 24.37
CA ILE A 249 0.81 -7.29 24.71
C ILE A 249 1.16 -7.40 26.19
N ALA A 250 2.46 -7.49 26.49
CA ALA A 250 2.95 -7.50 27.86
C ALA A 250 3.64 -6.18 28.17
N THR A 251 3.49 -5.74 29.42
CA THR A 251 4.34 -4.70 29.99
C THR A 251 5.62 -5.33 30.53
N ASN A 252 6.75 -4.68 30.25
CA ASN A 252 8.08 -5.11 30.68
C ASN A 252 8.65 -4.08 31.66
N TYR A 253 8.12 -4.08 32.87
CA TYR A 253 8.68 -3.30 33.98
C TYR A 253 9.72 -4.18 34.70
N LYS A 254 11.00 -3.96 34.40
CA LYS A 254 12.10 -4.61 35.14
C LYS A 254 11.88 -4.42 36.65
N ASN A 255 11.89 -5.53 37.39
CA ASN A 255 11.78 -5.58 38.86
C ASN A 255 10.47 -5.08 39.48
N SER A 256 9.35 -5.12 38.74
CA SER A 256 8.03 -4.81 39.29
C SER A 256 7.07 -6.00 39.19
N SER A 257 6.25 -6.21 40.21
CA SER A 257 5.15 -7.18 40.19
C SER A 257 3.98 -6.77 39.28
N SER A 258 4.08 -5.61 38.60
CA SER A 258 3.04 -5.01 37.78
C SER A 258 3.06 -5.42 36.30
N ASN A 259 3.76 -6.49 35.93
CA ASN A 259 3.75 -7.01 34.57
C ASN A 259 2.37 -7.57 34.24
N VAL A 260 1.56 -6.76 33.53
CA VAL A 260 0.28 -7.17 32.97
C VAL A 260 0.51 -7.68 31.55
N LYS A 261 -0.07 -8.85 31.25
CA LYS A 261 -0.12 -9.47 29.92
C LYS A 261 -1.58 -9.50 29.48
N THR A 262 -1.88 -8.84 28.36
CA THR A 262 -3.24 -8.78 27.80
C THR A 262 -3.24 -9.48 26.45
N GLU A 263 -4.19 -10.39 26.25
CA GLU A 263 -4.33 -11.08 24.97
C GLU A 263 -4.57 -10.06 23.84
N HIS A 264 -3.85 -10.22 22.74
CA HIS A 264 -3.98 -9.39 21.55
C HIS A 264 -4.33 -10.29 20.38
N LYS A 265 -5.59 -10.23 19.93
CA LYS A 265 -6.11 -11.18 18.94
C LYS A 265 -5.71 -10.73 17.53
N PRO A 266 -5.20 -11.65 16.70
CA PRO A 266 -4.92 -11.32 15.31
C PRO A 266 -6.21 -11.17 14.51
N LEU A 267 -6.17 -10.27 13.54
CA LEU A 267 -7.19 -10.08 12.52
C LEU A 267 -7.25 -11.30 11.58
N PHE A 268 -6.09 -11.82 11.18
CA PHE A 268 -6.00 -12.94 10.26
C PHE A 268 -4.80 -13.83 10.55
N ARG A 269 -4.93 -15.13 10.26
CA ARG A 269 -3.89 -16.15 10.41
C ARG A 269 -3.77 -16.93 9.10
N TYR A 270 -2.58 -16.93 8.51
CA TYR A 270 -2.30 -17.60 7.25
C TYR A 270 -1.34 -18.77 7.44
N LYS A 271 -1.81 -19.99 7.13
CA LYS A 271 -1.04 -21.24 7.18
C LYS A 271 -0.31 -21.51 8.51
N VAL A 272 -0.91 -21.13 9.63
CA VAL A 272 -0.38 -21.47 10.96
C VAL A 272 -0.32 -23.00 11.11
N PRO A 273 0.84 -23.58 11.42
CA PRO A 273 1.00 -25.03 11.49
C PRO A 273 0.29 -25.60 12.73
N LYS A 274 -0.31 -26.78 12.56
CA LYS A 274 -0.73 -27.65 13.68
C LYS A 274 0.35 -28.65 14.08
N LYS A 275 1.28 -28.92 13.18
CA LYS A 275 2.39 -29.85 13.34
C LYS A 275 3.54 -29.36 12.47
N VAL A 276 4.77 -29.49 12.94
CA VAL A 276 5.99 -29.31 12.17
C VAL A 276 6.83 -30.57 12.29
N GLU A 277 7.02 -31.28 11.18
CA GLU A 277 7.75 -32.55 11.16
C GLU A 277 9.20 -32.37 11.63
N GLY A 278 9.81 -33.44 12.12
CA GLY A 278 11.24 -33.41 12.44
C GLY A 278 12.11 -33.02 11.25
N ASN A 279 13.17 -32.25 11.48
CA ASN A 279 14.09 -31.73 10.45
C ASN A 279 13.40 -30.94 9.33
N SER A 280 12.34 -30.20 9.67
CA SER A 280 11.57 -29.40 8.73
C SER A 280 11.30 -28.00 9.25
N GLU A 281 10.77 -27.13 8.38
CA GLU A 281 10.38 -25.78 8.75
C GLU A 281 9.04 -25.40 8.12
N ASN A 282 8.30 -24.53 8.80
CA ASN A 282 7.02 -24.00 8.34
C ASN A 282 7.01 -22.48 8.40
N TYR A 283 6.62 -21.84 7.30
CA TYR A 283 6.43 -20.40 7.21
C TYR A 283 4.95 -20.07 7.34
N PHE A 284 4.64 -19.11 8.20
CA PHE A 284 3.27 -18.65 8.40
C PHE A 284 3.23 -17.13 8.62
N MET A 285 2.05 -16.55 8.40
CA MET A 285 1.85 -15.11 8.61
C MET A 285 0.69 -14.86 9.55
N VAL A 286 0.84 -13.81 10.36
CA VAL A 286 -0.20 -13.35 11.28
C VAL A 286 -0.39 -11.86 11.08
N VAL A 287 -1.64 -11.43 10.99
CA VAL A 287 -2.01 -10.05 10.66
C VAL A 287 -2.81 -9.46 11.80
N PHE A 288 -2.52 -8.21 12.12
CA PHE A 288 -3.20 -7.41 13.13
C PHE A 288 -3.69 -6.10 12.50
N ASP A 289 -4.76 -5.53 13.04
CA ASP A 289 -5.04 -4.11 12.81
C ASP A 289 -3.87 -3.26 13.34
N LYS A 290 -3.66 -2.07 12.78
CA LYS A 290 -2.58 -1.17 13.21
C LYS A 290 -2.60 -0.96 14.73
N PHE A 291 -1.45 -1.21 15.35
CA PHE A 291 -1.19 -0.85 16.72
C PHE A 291 0.25 -0.35 16.86
N THR A 292 0.53 0.33 17.96
CA THR A 292 1.88 0.73 18.34
C THR A 292 2.15 0.26 19.75
N LEU A 293 3.42 0.00 20.05
CA LEU A 293 3.86 -0.35 21.39
C LEU A 293 4.59 0.81 22.05
N ASP A 294 4.31 1.03 23.33
CA ASP A 294 5.09 1.95 24.15
C ASP A 294 6.48 1.36 24.44
N ARG A 295 7.42 2.21 24.85
CA ARG A 295 8.80 1.80 25.21
C ARG A 295 8.92 0.66 26.23
N ARG A 296 7.89 0.45 27.05
CA ARG A 296 7.84 -0.59 28.09
C ARG A 296 6.85 -1.71 27.76
N LYS A 297 6.43 -1.82 26.50
CA LYS A 297 5.54 -2.89 26.04
C LYS A 297 6.22 -3.70 24.95
N SER A 298 5.93 -5.00 24.93
CA SER A 298 6.32 -5.93 23.88
C SER A 298 5.10 -6.71 23.42
N LEU A 299 5.11 -7.12 22.15
CA LEU A 299 4.23 -8.17 21.66
C LEU A 299 4.89 -9.51 21.98
N VAL A 300 4.23 -10.31 22.82
CA VAL A 300 4.68 -11.63 23.22
C VAL A 300 3.96 -12.68 22.40
N VAL A 301 4.73 -13.58 21.80
CA VAL A 301 4.24 -14.75 21.06
C VAL A 301 4.55 -16.00 21.88
N ASP A 302 3.52 -16.59 22.48
CA ASP A 302 3.63 -17.87 23.18
C ASP A 302 3.31 -19.00 22.20
N LEU A 303 4.20 -20.00 22.13
CA LEU A 303 4.03 -21.23 21.37
C LEU A 303 4.13 -22.41 22.34
N ASP A 304 3.10 -23.23 22.37
CA ASP A 304 2.96 -24.38 23.27
C ASP A 304 2.85 -25.68 22.48
N GLU A 305 3.49 -26.71 23.00
CA GLU A 305 3.52 -28.04 22.40
C GLU A 305 2.43 -28.95 22.98
N GLU A 306 1.68 -29.65 22.14
CA GLU A 306 0.66 -30.60 22.60
C GLU A 306 1.34 -31.79 23.31
N LYS A 307 1.01 -31.98 24.59
CA LYS A 307 1.52 -33.09 25.43
C LYS A 307 3.06 -33.13 25.52
N GLY A 308 3.72 -32.01 25.27
CA GLY A 308 5.16 -31.84 25.39
C GLY A 308 5.53 -30.77 26.41
N ASN A 309 6.82 -30.45 26.47
CA ASN A 309 7.37 -29.40 27.33
C ASN A 309 8.21 -28.38 26.55
N ARG A 310 8.29 -28.49 25.21
CA ARG A 310 9.09 -27.61 24.35
C ARG A 310 8.34 -26.29 24.08
N ASN A 311 8.08 -25.56 25.15
CA ASN A 311 7.31 -24.31 25.12
C ASN A 311 8.24 -23.12 24.92
N LEU A 312 7.81 -22.20 24.04
CA LEU A 312 8.60 -21.07 23.57
C LEU A 312 7.84 -19.78 23.81
N SER A 313 8.56 -18.72 24.15
CA SER A 313 8.00 -17.37 24.20
C SER A 313 8.96 -16.41 23.50
N LEU A 314 8.45 -15.70 22.50
CA LEU A 314 9.19 -14.69 21.74
C LEU A 314 8.65 -13.31 22.09
N ASP A 315 9.50 -12.49 22.70
CA ASP A 315 9.21 -11.08 22.98
C ASP A 315 9.64 -10.22 21.80
N ILE A 316 8.68 -9.53 21.18
CA ILE A 316 8.89 -8.59 20.08
C ILE A 316 8.75 -7.17 20.61
N ASP A 317 9.86 -6.43 20.65
CA ASP A 317 9.90 -5.08 21.21
C ASP A 317 9.26 -4.01 20.30
N GLN A 318 9.04 -2.84 20.89
CA GLN A 318 8.46 -1.69 20.19
C GLN A 318 9.30 -1.16 19.02
N LEU A 319 10.64 -1.33 19.00
CA LEU A 319 11.45 -0.84 17.90
C LEU A 319 11.19 -1.64 16.63
N VAL A 320 10.96 -2.95 16.78
CA VAL A 320 10.62 -3.82 15.66
C VAL A 320 9.18 -3.59 15.19
N ILE A 321 8.22 -3.51 16.12
CA ILE A 321 6.80 -3.33 15.76
C ILE A 321 6.52 -1.93 15.19
N ASN A 322 7.11 -0.88 15.77
CA ASN A 322 6.80 0.50 15.37
C ASN A 322 7.58 0.96 14.13
N ASN A 323 8.57 0.18 13.65
CA ASN A 323 9.32 0.47 12.42
C ASN A 323 9.15 -0.65 11.37
N PRO A 324 7.91 -0.91 10.90
CA PRO A 324 7.63 -1.93 9.91
C PRO A 324 8.19 -1.55 8.53
N SER A 325 8.47 -2.55 7.69
CA SER A 325 8.86 -2.33 6.30
C SER A 325 7.65 -2.33 5.35
N GLY A 326 7.72 -1.61 4.23
CA GLY A 326 6.75 -1.81 3.16
C GLY A 326 6.94 -3.17 2.47
N PHE A 327 5.86 -3.73 1.91
CA PHE A 327 5.98 -4.79 0.92
C PHE A 327 6.75 -4.24 -0.29
N LYS A 328 7.65 -5.05 -0.84
CA LYS A 328 8.28 -4.71 -2.12
C LYS A 328 7.36 -5.21 -3.23
N LEU A 329 7.12 -4.34 -4.22
CA LEU A 329 6.38 -4.65 -5.45
C LEU A 329 7.14 -5.66 -6.31
#